data_AF-A0A8T4QM28-F1
#
_entry.id   AF-A0A8T4QM28-F1
#
_cell.length_a   1.000
_cell.length_b   1.000
_cell.length_c   1.000
_cell.angle_alpha   90.00
_cell.angle_beta   90.00
_cell.angle_gamma   90.00
#
_symmetry.space_group_name_H-M   'P 1'
#
loop_
_entity.id
_entity.type
_entity.pdbx_description
1 polymer ?
#
loop_
_entity_poly.entity_id
_entity_poly.type
_entity_poly.pdbx_seq_one_letter_code
_entity_poly.pdbx_strand_id
1 'polypeptide(L)' 'MIKKIKGKYVVMSEKTGRKFGTYKTKKEAVKRLQQIEFFKRLKASPTLQKRLKKKVLQTKWLLLVHLLIC' A
#
# COMPACT_ATOMS: atom_id res chain seq x y z
N MET A 1 -11.24 -9.06 -4.35
CA MET A 1 -12.65 -9.29 -3.97
C MET A 1 -13.01 -8.80 -2.56
N ILE A 2 -14.27 -8.44 -2.31
CA ILE A 2 -14.81 -8.10 -0.98
C ILE A 2 -15.81 -9.19 -0.57
N LYS A 3 -15.62 -9.80 0.61
CA LYS A 3 -16.55 -10.78 1.19
C LYS A 3 -17.12 -10.27 2.51
N LYS A 4 -18.40 -10.50 2.79
CA LYS A 4 -18.98 -10.21 4.10
C LYS A 4 -18.87 -11.47 4.97
N ILE A 5 -18.13 -11.40 6.07
CA ILE A 5 -17.90 -12.52 6.99
C ILE A 5 -18.23 -12.05 8.40
N LYS A 6 -19.15 -12.74 9.09
CA LYS A 6 -19.58 -12.44 10.47
C LYS A 6 -19.95 -10.95 10.66
N GLY A 7 -20.68 -10.37 9.70
CA GLY A 7 -21.11 -8.97 9.75
C GLY A 7 -20.06 -7.92 9.33
N LYS A 8 -18.80 -8.30 9.09
CA LYS A 8 -17.72 -7.40 8.68
C LYS A 8 -17.34 -7.59 7.21
N TYR A 9 -16.83 -6.55 6.56
CA TYR A 9 -16.36 -6.59 5.17
C TYR A 9 -14.87 -6.94 5.12
N VAL A 10 -14.52 -8.06 4.50
CA VAL A 10 -13.15 -8.55 4.39
C VAL A 10 -12.68 -8.38 2.95
N VAL A 11 -11.55 -7.72 2.78
CA VAL A 11 -10.89 -7.60 1.47
C VAL A 11 -9.95 -8.77 1.30
N MET A 12 -10.13 -9.55 0.23
CA MET A 12 -9.35 -10.75 -0.04
C MET A 12 -8.72 -10.69 -1.44
N SER A 13 -7.54 -11.30 -1.55
CA SER A 13 -6.86 -11.56 -2.82
C SER A 13 -7.61 -12.61 -3.64
N GLU A 14 -7.83 -12.36 -4.92
CA GLU A 14 -8.36 -13.37 -5.85
C GLU A 14 -7.39 -14.53 -6.06
N LYS A 15 -6.10 -14.23 -6.27
CA LYS A 15 -5.10 -15.27 -6.59
C LYS A 15 -4.57 -16.03 -5.39
N THR A 16 -4.46 -15.39 -4.24
CA THR A 16 -3.67 -15.93 -3.10
C THR A 16 -4.55 -16.27 -1.90
N GLY A 17 -5.84 -15.92 -1.92
CA GLY A 17 -6.74 -16.11 -0.77
C GLY A 17 -6.38 -15.31 0.49
N ARG A 18 -5.28 -14.53 0.47
CA ARG A 18 -4.82 -13.73 1.62
C ARG A 18 -5.84 -12.65 1.98
N LYS A 19 -6.08 -12.47 3.28
CA LYS A 19 -6.90 -11.40 3.85
C LYS A 19 -6.07 -10.13 3.96
N PHE A 20 -6.49 -9.06 3.29
CA PHE A 20 -5.81 -7.76 3.33
C PHE A 20 -6.30 -6.84 4.44
N GLY A 21 -7.42 -7.20 5.09
CA GLY A 21 -7.99 -6.46 6.20
C GLY A 21 -9.48 -6.76 6.38
N THR A 22 -9.98 -6.46 7.57
CA THR A 22 -11.40 -6.48 7.91
C THR A 22 -11.87 -5.05 8.19
N TYR A 23 -13.04 -4.71 7.68
CA TYR A 23 -13.60 -3.37 7.71
C TYR A 23 -15.04 -3.40 8.19
N LYS A 24 -15.48 -2.34 8.87
CA LYS A 24 -16.84 -2.22 9.37
C LYS A 24 -17.80 -1.85 8.25
N THR A 25 -17.35 -1.02 7.30
CA THR A 25 -18.20 -0.54 6.21
C THR A 25 -17.75 -1.05 4.84
N LYS A 26 -18.70 -1.15 3.90
CA LYS A 26 -18.41 -1.47 2.49
C LYS A 26 -17.53 -0.42 1.84
N LYS A 27 -17.74 0.86 2.19
CA LYS A 27 -16.99 2.00 1.62
C LYS A 27 -15.50 1.93 1.95
N GLU A 28 -15.13 1.59 3.19
CA GLU A 28 -13.73 1.41 3.58
C GLU A 28 -13.07 0.23 2.86
N ALA A 29 -13.79 -0.89 2.74
CA ALA A 29 -13.30 -2.05 2.01
C ALA A 29 -13.04 -1.73 0.52
N VAL A 30 -13.89 -0.92 -0.11
CA VAL A 30 -13.68 -0.44 -1.49
C VAL A 30 -12.47 0.48 -1.58
N LYS A 31 -12.32 1.46 -0.68
CA LYS A 31 -11.13 2.33 -0.64
C LYS A 31 -9.83 1.51 -0.53
N ARG A 32 -9.84 0.48 0.31
CA ARG A 32 -8.68 -0.42 0.43
C ARG A 32 -8.40 -1.18 -0.86
N LEU A 33 -9.44 -1.68 -1.52
CA LEU A 33 -9.29 -2.40 -2.80
C LEU A 33 -8.64 -1.49 -3.86
N GLN A 34 -9.09 -0.24 -3.96
CA GLN A 34 -8.53 0.77 -4.87
C GLN A 34 -7.05 1.03 -4.59
N GLN A 35 -6.64 1.15 -3.32
CA GLN A 35 -5.23 1.29 -2.97
C GLN A 35 -4.41 0.09 -3.45
N ILE A 36 -4.89 -1.13 -3.20
CA ILE A 36 -4.18 -2.35 -3.63
C ILE A 36 -4.03 -2.39 -5.15
N GLU A 37 -5.08 -2.01 -5.89
CA GLU A 37 -5.05 -1.96 -7.35
C GLU A 37 -4.06 -0.91 -7.87
N PHE A 38 -4.06 0.28 -7.27
CA PHE A 38 -3.09 1.32 -7.56
C PHE A 38 -1.64 0.83 -7.37
N PHE A 39 -1.36 0.20 -6.24
CA PHE A 39 -0.02 -0.36 -5.98
C PHE A 39 0.35 -1.51 -6.93
N LYS A 40 -0.61 -2.32 -7.40
CA LYS A 40 -0.36 -3.33 -8.43
C LYS A 40 0.06 -2.68 -9.76
N ARG A 41 -0.64 -1.64 -10.19
CA ARG A 41 -0.32 -0.89 -11.41
C ARG A 41 1.04 -0.22 -11.31
N LEU A 42 1.36 0.40 -10.18
CA LEU A 42 2.68 0.99 -9.94
C LEU A 42 3.81 -0.05 -9.95
N LYS A 43 3.58 -1.25 -9.39
CA LYS A 43 4.59 -2.32 -9.41
C LYS A 43 4.93 -2.78 -10.82
N ALA A 44 4.01 -2.68 -11.77
CA ALA A 44 4.25 -2.99 -13.18
C ALA A 44 5.20 -1.98 -13.87
N SER A 45 5.46 -0.82 -13.26
CA SER A 45 6.39 0.19 -13.76
C SER A 45 7.73 0.19 -13.00
N PRO A 46 8.77 -0.53 -13.48
CA PRO A 46 10.04 -0.67 -12.76
C PRO A 46 10.82 0.67 -12.65
N THR A 47 10.60 1.60 -13.58
CA THR A 47 11.23 2.93 -13.60
C THR A 47 10.75 3.83 -12.46
N LEU A 48 9.45 3.82 -12.15
CA LEU A 48 8.89 4.59 -11.03
C LEU A 48 9.32 4.04 -9.67
N GLN A 49 9.44 2.71 -9.54
CA GLN A 49 9.97 2.09 -8.32
C GLN A 49 11.41 2.53 -8.04
N LYS A 50 12.27 2.57 -9.07
CA LYS A 50 13.66 3.07 -8.94
C LYS A 50 13.69 4.53 -8.49
N ARG A 51 12.82 5.39 -9.05
CA ARG A 51 12.70 6.82 -8.64
C ARG A 51 12.24 6.99 -7.20
N LEU A 52 11.20 6.26 -6.78
CA LEU A 52 10.68 6.33 -5.41
C LEU A 52 11.73 5.89 -4.39
N LYS A 53 12.44 4.77 -4.65
CA LYS A 53 13.55 4.32 -3.79
C LYS A 53 14.67 5.36 -3.71
N LYS A 54 15.06 5.97 -4.84
CA LYS A 54 16.10 7.02 -4.86
C LYS A 54 15.69 8.24 -4.04
N LYS A 55 14.42 8.69 -4.14
CA LYS A 55 13.89 9.80 -3.33
C LYS A 55 13.92 9.51 -1.84
N VAL A 56 13.49 8.32 -1.41
CA VAL A 56 13.52 7.91 0.00
C VAL A 56 14.95 7.86 0.54
N LEU A 57 15.89 7.34 -0.26
CA LEU A 57 17.30 7.31 0.11
C LEU A 57 17.85 8.73 0.30
N GLN A 58 17.48 9.64 -0.61
CA GLN A 58 17.92 11.03 -0.57
C GLN A 58 17.36 11.79 0.64
N THR A 59 16.05 11.67 0.94
CA THR A 59 15.48 12.30 2.14
C THR A 59 16.04 11.71 3.42
N LYS A 60 16.26 10.40 3.49
CA LYS A 60 16.88 9.75 4.65
C LYS A 60 18.33 10.23 4.86
N TRP A 61 19.08 10.42 3.77
CA TRP A 61 20.45 10.95 3.83
C TRP A 61 20.47 12.42 4.29
N LEU A 62 19.58 13.27 3.76
CA LEU A 62 19.44 14.66 4.21
C LEU A 62 19.10 14.76 5.71
N LEU A 63 18.18 13.93 6.20
CA LEU A 63 17.84 13.87 7.63
C LEU A 63 19.03 13.45 8.49
N LEU A 64 19.83 12.48 8.03
CA LEU A 64 21.05 12.04 8.71
C LEU A 64 22.11 13.15 8.75
N VAL A 65 22.31 13.86 7.63
CA VAL A 65 23.25 14.99 7.55
C VAL A 65 22.79 16.13 8.47
N HIS A 66 21.50 16.42 8.53
CA HIS A 66 20.94 17.43 9.44
C HIS A 66 21.14 17.05 10.92
N LEU A 67 20.99 15.76 11.26
CA LEU A 67 21.21 15.25 12.62
C LEU A 67 22.69 15.19 13.05
N LEU A 68 23.62 15.27 12.11
CA LEU A 68 25.07 15.26 12.35
C LEU A 68 25.67 16.69 12.45
N ILE A 69 24.92 17.71 12.03
CA ILE A 69 25.34 19.11 12.00
C ILE A 69 24.71 19.92 13.16
N CYS A 70 23.61 19.43 13.76
CA CYS A 70 23.05 19.91 15.03
C CYS A 70 23.57 19.08 16.20
#